data_AF-A0A559SUQ5-F1
#
_entry.id   AF-A0A559SUQ5-F1
#
_cell.length_a   1.000
_cell.length_b   1.000
_cell.length_c   1.000
_cell.angle_alpha   90.00
_cell.angle_beta   90.00
_cell.angle_gamma   90.00
#
_symmetry.space_group_name_H-M   'P 1'
#
loop_
_entity.id
_entity.type
_entity.pdbx_description
1 polymer ?
#
loop_
_entity_poly.entity_id
_entity_poly.type
_entity_poly.pdbx_seq_one_letter_code
_entity_poly.pdbx_strand_id
1 'polypeptide(L)'
;MEIFSVRSSQSLLFKNSQNNAKSSKTEDIGIDAGAAASAIFKVEDNRVEGPDFAAISPSELRSHARQSYDNGGIDQATFAAISEPLPMHAIDAQGNVIDLTGITDGTLFNFSDYYENQLQIAMSIGDSDSVKTLKSIVNFLDA
;
A
#
# COMPACT_ATOMS: atom_id res chain seq x y z
N MET A 1 -38.71 -13.10 -45.69
CA MET A 1 -37.48 -12.37 -46.04
C MET A 1 -36.55 -12.56 -44.84
N GLU A 2 -35.56 -13.43 -44.96
CA GLU A 2 -34.65 -13.82 -43.88
C GLU A 2 -33.31 -13.10 -44.06
N ILE A 3 -32.74 -12.57 -42.98
CA ILE A 3 -31.38 -12.03 -42.98
C ILE A 3 -30.62 -12.55 -41.77
N PHE A 4 -29.66 -13.41 -42.07
CA PHE A 4 -28.71 -14.06 -41.16
C PHE A 4 -27.64 -13.04 -40.72
N SER A 5 -27.41 -12.92 -39.41
CA SER A 5 -26.25 -12.17 -38.89
C SER A 5 -25.01 -13.06 -38.88
N VAL A 6 -23.97 -12.60 -39.56
CA VAL A 6 -22.65 -13.23 -39.65
C VAL A 6 -21.84 -12.97 -38.37
N ARG A 7 -21.38 -14.03 -37.70
CA ARG A 7 -20.36 -13.94 -36.66
C ARG A 7 -19.00 -13.67 -37.31
N SER A 8 -18.36 -12.57 -36.93
CA SER A 8 -16.96 -12.31 -37.29
C SER A 8 -16.04 -12.99 -36.28
N SER A 9 -15.26 -13.97 -36.73
CA SER A 9 -14.17 -14.60 -35.98
C SER A 9 -12.87 -14.21 -36.68
N GLN A 10 -12.09 -13.30 -36.09
CA GLN A 10 -10.76 -12.97 -36.58
C GLN A 10 -9.76 -13.97 -35.99
N SER A 11 -9.20 -14.81 -36.85
CA SER A 11 -8.08 -15.69 -36.52
C SER A 11 -6.77 -14.93 -36.78
N LEU A 12 -5.94 -14.77 -35.74
CA LEU A 12 -4.60 -14.21 -35.90
C LEU A 12 -3.61 -15.33 -36.20
N LEU A 13 -3.35 -15.51 -37.49
CA LEU A 13 -2.26 -16.33 -38.03
C LEU A 13 -0.93 -15.57 -37.87
N PHE A 14 -0.08 -15.99 -36.94
CA PHE A 14 1.32 -15.56 -36.90
C PHE A 14 2.14 -16.48 -37.83
N LYS A 15 2.53 -15.95 -38.99
CA LYS A 15 3.51 -16.60 -39.88
C LYS A 15 4.81 -15.82 -39.85
N ASN A 16 5.77 -16.42 -39.14
CA ASN A 16 7.19 -16.13 -39.17
C ASN A 16 7.72 -16.05 -40.61
N SER A 17 8.48 -15.00 -40.95
CA SER A 17 9.35 -14.98 -42.11
C SER A 17 10.56 -14.08 -41.85
N GLN A 18 11.64 -14.70 -41.41
CA GLN A 18 13.00 -14.14 -41.48
C GLN A 18 13.39 -13.96 -42.95
N ASN A 19 13.91 -12.78 -43.30
CA ASN A 19 15.15 -12.55 -44.06
C ASN A 19 15.10 -11.29 -44.95
N ASN A 20 16.09 -10.40 -44.71
CA ASN A 20 17.03 -9.83 -45.69
C ASN A 20 17.14 -8.29 -45.79
N ALA A 21 18.40 -7.85 -45.81
CA ALA A 21 18.99 -6.67 -46.46
C ALA A 21 18.95 -5.29 -45.77
N LYS A 22 20.00 -5.05 -44.97
CA LYS A 22 21.01 -3.97 -45.06
C LYS A 22 20.57 -2.52 -45.42
N SER A 23 21.00 -1.64 -44.50
CA SER A 23 21.55 -0.29 -44.71
C SER A 23 20.59 0.87 -44.90
N SER A 24 20.26 1.53 -43.80
CA SER A 24 20.11 2.99 -43.77
C SER A 24 20.76 3.53 -42.50
N LYS A 25 21.83 4.28 -42.72
CA LYS A 25 22.55 5.11 -41.75
C LYS A 25 21.55 6.02 -41.03
N THR A 26 21.44 5.86 -39.72
CA THR A 26 20.84 6.84 -38.81
C THR A 26 21.81 7.04 -37.66
N GLU A 27 21.83 8.26 -37.20
CA GLU A 27 22.93 8.87 -36.48
C GLU A 27 23.07 8.28 -35.08
N ASP A 28 24.33 8.26 -34.66
CA ASP A 28 24.83 7.90 -33.34
C ASP A 28 24.04 8.60 -32.24
N ILE A 29 23.05 7.90 -31.67
CA ILE A 29 22.55 8.19 -30.33
C ILE A 29 23.38 7.31 -29.41
N GLY A 30 24.51 7.87 -28.96
CA GLY A 30 25.25 7.33 -27.84
C GLY A 30 24.38 7.34 -26.60
N ILE A 31 23.73 6.20 -26.31
CA ILE A 31 23.34 5.88 -24.94
C ILE A 31 24.64 5.41 -24.28
N ASP A 32 25.35 6.35 -23.65
CA ASP A 32 26.35 6.03 -22.64
C ASP A 32 25.66 5.10 -21.64
N ALA A 33 26.12 3.85 -21.57
CA ALA A 33 25.71 2.89 -20.55
C ALA A 33 26.34 3.33 -19.22
N GLY A 34 25.87 4.46 -18.72
CA GLY A 34 26.17 4.98 -17.39
C GLY A 34 25.52 4.06 -16.37
N ALA A 35 26.34 3.15 -15.86
CA ALA A 35 26.18 2.35 -14.66
C ALA A 35 24.72 2.00 -14.32
N ALA A 36 24.34 0.75 -14.60
CA ALA A 36 23.30 0.08 -13.84
C ALA A 36 23.74 0.08 -12.37
N ALA A 37 23.40 1.14 -11.64
CA ALA A 37 23.39 1.15 -10.19
C ALA A 37 22.28 0.20 -9.81
N SER A 38 22.62 -1.08 -9.68
CA SER A 38 21.89 -2.00 -8.85
C SER A 38 21.73 -1.29 -7.51
N ALA A 39 20.52 -0.82 -7.21
CA ALA A 39 20.20 -0.34 -5.89
C ALA A 39 20.38 -1.53 -4.96
N ILE A 40 21.58 -1.64 -4.39
CA ILE A 40 21.90 -2.60 -3.34
C ILE A 40 20.98 -2.19 -2.20
N PHE A 41 19.92 -2.97 -2.01
CA PHE A 41 19.05 -2.87 -0.85
C PHE A 41 19.92 -3.24 0.36
N LYS A 42 20.56 -2.24 0.95
CA LYS A 42 21.25 -2.38 2.23
C LYS A 42 20.15 -2.55 3.27
N VAL A 43 19.91 -3.79 3.66
CA VAL A 43 19.25 -4.09 4.92
C VAL A 43 20.29 -3.80 6.00
N GLU A 44 20.25 -2.57 6.51
CA GLU A 44 20.95 -2.22 7.73
C GLU A 44 20.29 -3.03 8.84
N ASP A 45 20.96 -4.07 9.33
CA ASP A 45 20.62 -4.79 10.56
C ASP A 45 20.92 -3.87 11.75
N ASN A 46 20.17 -2.78 11.82
CA ASN A 46 20.15 -1.91 12.97
C ASN A 46 19.14 -2.53 13.91
N ARG A 47 19.60 -3.00 15.07
CA ARG A 47 18.75 -3.50 16.16
C ARG A 47 17.55 -2.57 16.32
N VAL A 48 16.41 -3.02 15.80
CA VAL A 48 15.28 -2.16 15.45
C VAL A 48 14.60 -1.74 16.74
N GLU A 49 14.95 -0.55 17.23
CA GLU A 49 13.97 0.24 17.96
C GLU A 49 12.77 0.34 17.00
N GLY A 50 11.62 -0.22 17.41
CA GLY A 50 10.41 -0.26 16.57
C GLY A 50 10.11 1.13 15.99
N PRO A 51 9.50 1.22 14.80
CA PRO A 51 9.14 2.50 14.23
C PRO A 51 8.27 3.29 15.22
N ASP A 52 8.54 4.58 15.38
CA ASP A 52 7.74 5.44 16.25
C ASP A 52 6.40 5.73 15.57
N PHE A 53 5.37 4.95 15.91
CA PHE A 53 4.03 5.10 15.39
C PHE A 53 3.30 6.35 15.89
N ALA A 54 3.88 7.10 16.83
CA ALA A 54 3.37 8.40 17.26
C ALA A 54 3.76 9.54 16.31
N ALA A 55 4.72 9.31 15.39
CA ALA A 55 5.18 10.29 14.43
C ALA A 55 5.53 9.64 13.09
N ILE A 56 4.55 8.94 12.49
CA ILE A 56 4.72 8.23 11.22
C ILE A 56 3.72 8.72 10.18
N SER A 57 4.04 8.57 8.90
CA SER A 57 3.11 8.88 7.81
C SER A 57 2.20 7.68 7.46
N PRO A 58 1.00 7.91 6.87
CA PRO A 58 0.13 6.81 6.46
C PRO A 58 0.79 5.83 5.47
N SER A 59 1.68 6.31 4.59
CA SER A 59 2.38 5.43 3.65
C SER A 59 3.38 4.51 4.35
N GLU A 60 4.15 5.07 5.29
CA GLU A 60 5.10 4.31 6.10
C GLU A 60 4.36 3.30 6.99
N LEU A 61 3.27 3.70 7.65
CA LEU A 61 2.44 2.78 8.43
C LEU A 61 1.99 1.58 7.59
N ARG A 62 1.48 1.81 6.37
CA ARG A 62 1.08 0.73 5.46
C ARG A 62 2.25 -0.14 5.01
N SER A 63 3.43 0.45 4.82
CA SER A 63 4.64 -0.29 4.48
C SER A 63 5.07 -1.21 5.62
N HIS A 64 5.08 -0.72 6.86
CA HIS A 64 5.38 -1.51 8.06
C HIS A 64 4.33 -2.60 8.30
N ALA A 65 3.04 -2.28 8.15
CA ALA A 65 1.97 -3.26 8.24
C ALA A 65 2.13 -4.35 7.18
N ARG A 66 2.50 -4.00 5.94
CA ARG A 66 2.76 -4.98 4.88
C ARG A 66 3.92 -5.90 5.22
N GLN A 67 5.05 -5.35 5.67
CA GLN A 67 6.19 -6.15 6.09
C GLN A 67 5.82 -7.10 7.24
N SER A 68 5.04 -6.60 8.20
CA SER A 68 4.59 -7.40 9.35
C SER A 68 3.62 -8.49 8.93
N TYR A 69 2.75 -8.23 7.97
CA TYR A 69 1.86 -9.24 7.40
C TYR A 69 2.64 -10.33 6.65
N ASP A 70 3.60 -9.94 5.81
CA ASP A 70 4.44 -10.88 5.06
C ASP A 70 5.30 -11.75 6.00
N ASN A 71 5.67 -11.23 7.17
CA ASN A 71 6.40 -11.94 8.23
C ASN A 71 5.48 -12.73 9.19
N GLY A 72 4.16 -12.64 9.06
CA GLY A 72 3.19 -13.30 9.94
C GLY A 72 3.03 -12.67 11.33
N GLY A 73 3.46 -11.42 11.51
CA GLY A 73 3.31 -10.64 12.75
C GLY A 73 1.90 -10.06 12.95
N ILE A 74 1.15 -9.82 11.86
CA ILE A 74 -0.25 -9.38 11.90
C ILE A 74 -1.13 -10.26 11.00
N ASP A 75 -2.41 -10.37 11.33
CA ASP A 75 -3.40 -11.08 10.52
C ASP A 75 -3.93 -10.22 9.37
N GLN A 76 -4.61 -10.88 8.42
CA GLN A 76 -5.14 -10.22 7.22
C GLN A 76 -6.17 -9.13 7.55
N ALA A 77 -7.00 -9.32 8.59
CA ALA A 77 -8.01 -8.32 8.94
C ALA A 77 -7.36 -7.06 9.52
N THR A 78 -6.35 -7.22 10.37
CA THR A 78 -5.53 -6.11 10.88
C THR A 78 -4.82 -5.37 9.75
N PHE A 79 -4.18 -6.08 8.82
CA PHE A 79 -3.54 -5.45 7.66
C PHE A 79 -4.54 -4.69 6.78
N ALA A 80 -5.71 -5.26 6.53
CA ALA A 80 -6.77 -4.61 5.75
C ALA A 80 -7.22 -3.31 6.42
N ALA A 81 -7.51 -3.35 7.72
CA ALA A 81 -7.96 -2.19 8.49
C ALA A 81 -6.91 -1.06 8.57
N ILE A 82 -5.61 -1.38 8.65
CA ILE A 82 -4.54 -0.37 8.59
C ILE A 82 -4.38 0.21 7.18
N SER A 83 -4.63 -0.60 6.16
CA SER A 83 -4.51 -0.20 4.76
C SER A 83 -5.67 0.66 4.27
N GLU A 84 -6.76 0.72 5.03
CA GLU A 84 -7.90 1.55 4.70
C GLU A 84 -7.51 3.04 4.64
N PRO A 85 -8.13 3.80 3.71
CA PRO A 85 -7.94 5.25 3.68
C PRO A 85 -8.54 5.87 4.94
N LEU A 86 -7.83 6.83 5.52
CA LEU A 86 -8.33 7.59 6.66
C LEU A 86 -9.60 8.36 6.26
N PRO A 87 -10.61 8.43 7.14
CA PRO A 87 -11.76 9.29 6.92
C PRO A 87 -11.32 10.76 6.96
N MET A 88 -12.12 11.65 6.36
CA MET A 88 -11.86 13.11 6.40
C MET A 88 -11.90 13.67 7.83
N HIS A 89 -12.72 13.06 8.68
CA HIS A 89 -12.91 13.46 10.07
C HIS A 89 -13.05 12.21 10.92
N ALA A 90 -12.52 12.26 12.14
CA ALA A 90 -12.70 11.24 13.16
C ALA A 90 -13.12 11.87 14.48
N ILE A 91 -13.53 11.03 15.43
CA ILE A 91 -13.87 11.44 16.80
C ILE A 91 -12.83 10.82 17.74
N ASP A 92 -12.36 11.59 18.72
CA ASP A 92 -11.51 11.09 19.81
C ASP A 92 -12.31 10.48 20.96
N ALA A 93 -11.65 9.86 21.94
CA ALA A 93 -12.34 9.27 23.09
C ALA A 93 -13.08 10.29 23.97
N GLN A 94 -12.78 11.58 23.85
CA GLN A 94 -13.41 12.68 24.58
C GLN A 94 -14.60 13.27 23.81
N GLY A 95 -14.83 12.86 22.56
CA GLY A 95 -15.91 13.34 21.70
C GLY A 95 -15.55 14.56 20.86
N ASN A 96 -14.28 14.97 20.80
CA ASN A 96 -13.84 16.04 19.90
C ASN A 96 -13.66 15.51 18.48
N VAL A 97 -13.92 16.38 17.50
CA VAL A 97 -13.71 16.06 16.09
C VAL A 97 -12.27 16.37 15.70
N ILE A 98 -11.57 15.35 15.20
CA ILE A 98 -10.24 15.47 14.61
C ILE A 98 -10.41 15.69 13.11
N ASP A 99 -9.82 16.77 12.60
CA ASP A 99 -9.70 17.04 11.17
C ASP A 99 -8.51 16.25 10.60
N LEU A 100 -8.80 15.30 9.71
CA LEU A 100 -7.81 14.46 9.06
C LEU A 100 -7.63 14.82 7.57
N THR A 101 -8.31 15.86 7.08
CA THR A 101 -8.30 16.24 5.66
C THR A 101 -6.93 16.63 5.14
N GLY A 102 -6.08 17.17 6.01
CA GLY A 102 -4.69 17.52 5.71
C GLY A 102 -3.71 16.34 5.79
N ILE A 103 -4.14 15.18 6.28
CA ILE A 103 -3.27 14.02 6.45
C ILE A 103 -3.18 13.28 5.12
N THR A 104 -2.04 13.46 4.47
CA THR A 104 -1.69 12.75 3.24
C THR A 104 -0.64 11.70 3.51
N ASP A 105 -0.33 10.88 2.52
CA ASP A 105 0.62 9.76 2.62
C ASP A 105 2.02 10.13 3.15
N GLY A 106 2.44 11.40 3.09
CA GLY A 106 3.71 11.89 3.65
C GLY A 106 3.55 12.80 4.87
N THR A 107 2.36 12.92 5.43
CA THR A 107 2.10 13.76 6.61
C THR A 107 2.29 12.95 7.87
N LEU A 108 3.13 13.43 8.79
CA LEU A 108 3.32 12.78 10.09
C LEU A 108 2.05 12.91 10.93
N PHE A 109 1.64 11.79 11.51
CA PHE A 109 0.45 11.70 12.35
C PHE A 109 0.66 10.70 13.49
N ASN A 110 -0.02 10.92 14.61
CA ASN A 110 0.03 10.02 15.74
C ASN A 110 -1.02 8.92 15.57
N PHE A 111 -0.62 7.81 14.95
CA PHE A 111 -1.51 6.68 14.72
C PHE A 111 -1.75 5.85 15.99
N SER A 112 -0.78 5.82 16.91
CA SER A 112 -0.93 5.16 18.21
C SER A 112 -2.13 5.76 18.97
N ASP A 113 -2.12 7.07 19.21
CA ASP A 113 -3.23 7.77 19.89
C ASP A 113 -4.55 7.66 19.10
N TYR A 114 -4.51 7.76 17.77
CA TYR A 114 -5.71 7.60 16.94
C TYR A 114 -6.37 6.22 17.13
N TYR A 115 -5.62 5.13 17.02
CA TYR A 115 -6.18 3.79 17.13
C TYR A 115 -6.56 3.42 18.57
N GLU A 116 -5.84 3.95 19.57
CA GLU A 116 -6.26 3.85 20.98
C GLU A 116 -7.61 4.53 21.21
N ASN A 117 -7.78 5.75 20.68
CA ASN A 117 -9.05 6.48 20.75
C ASN A 117 -10.18 5.70 20.05
N GLN A 118 -9.94 5.18 18.84
CA GLN A 118 -10.92 4.36 18.13
C GLN A 118 -11.28 3.09 18.91
N LEU A 119 -10.30 2.43 19.55
CA LEU A 119 -10.52 1.26 20.39
C LEU A 119 -11.41 1.59 21.59
N GLN A 120 -11.13 2.70 22.27
CA GLN A 120 -11.93 3.14 23.42
C GLN A 120 -13.37 3.46 23.01
N ILE A 121 -13.58 4.10 21.86
CA ILE A 121 -14.91 4.37 21.31
C ILE A 121 -15.62 3.04 21.01
N ALA A 122 -14.98 2.12 20.29
CA ALA A 122 -15.54 0.81 19.96
C ALA A 122 -15.93 0.00 21.20
N MET A 123 -15.10 0.04 22.25
CA MET A 123 -15.40 -0.57 23.55
C MET A 123 -16.60 0.11 24.23
N SER A 124 -16.72 1.43 24.13
CA SER A 124 -17.81 2.20 24.75
C SER A 124 -19.16 1.97 24.08
N ILE A 125 -19.19 1.77 22.76
CA ILE A 125 -20.41 1.49 21.99
C ILE A 125 -20.77 -0.01 21.95
N GLY A 126 -19.87 -0.88 22.42
CA GLY A 126 -20.07 -2.33 22.47
C GLY A 126 -19.92 -3.06 21.14
N ASP A 127 -19.15 -2.50 20.20
CA ASP A 127 -18.87 -3.15 18.90
C ASP A 127 -17.76 -4.20 19.05
N SER A 128 -18.15 -5.44 19.31
CA SER A 128 -17.21 -6.53 19.60
C SER A 128 -16.29 -6.90 18.43
N ASP A 129 -16.74 -6.68 17.19
CA ASP A 129 -15.95 -7.05 16.01
C ASP A 129 -14.89 -5.98 15.75
N SER A 130 -15.26 -4.70 15.80
CA SER A 130 -14.30 -3.60 15.73
C SER A 130 -13.30 -3.65 16.86
N VAL A 131 -13.72 -3.97 18.09
CA VAL A 131 -12.82 -4.10 19.25
C VAL A 131 -11.73 -5.15 19.03
N LYS A 132 -12.05 -6.30 18.41
CA LYS A 132 -11.03 -7.34 18.14
C LYS A 132 -9.97 -6.83 17.17
N THR A 133 -10.40 -6.25 16.05
CA THR A 133 -9.50 -5.71 15.02
C THR A 133 -8.65 -4.57 15.56
N LEU A 134 -9.28 -3.60 16.27
CA LEU A 134 -8.59 -2.46 16.84
C LEU A 134 -7.59 -2.86 17.93
N LYS A 135 -7.90 -3.89 18.74
CA LYS A 135 -6.92 -4.46 19.69
C LYS A 135 -5.72 -5.06 18.99
N SER A 136 -5.91 -5.78 17.90
CA SER A 136 -4.80 -6.31 17.12
C SER A 136 -3.94 -5.20 16.51
N ILE A 137 -4.57 -4.10 16.06
CA ILE A 137 -3.85 -2.92 15.58
C ILE A 137 -3.03 -2.28 16.71
N VAL A 138 -3.63 -1.98 17.86
CA VAL A 138 -2.92 -1.36 18.99
C VAL A 138 -1.75 -2.25 19.44
N ASN A 139 -1.97 -3.56 19.57
CA ASN A 139 -0.90 -4.51 19.91
C ASN A 139 0.25 -4.51 18.88
N PHE A 140 -0.04 -4.24 17.59
CA PHE A 140 0.98 -4.11 16.56
C PHE A 140 1.78 -2.80 16.69
N LEU A 141 1.11 -1.72 17.09
CA LEU A 141 1.76 -0.42 17.28
C LEU A 141 2.61 -0.38 18.58
N ASP A 142 2.30 -1.23 19.55
CA ASP A 142 3.02 -1.32 20.83
C ASP A 142 4.19 -2.35 20.81
N ALA A 143 4.37 -3.09 19.72
CA ALA A 143 5.32 -4.21 19.60
C ALA A 143 6.75 -3.79 19.23
#